data_AF-A0A0B2QSQ1-F1
#
_entry.id   AF-A0A0B2QSQ1-F1
#
_cell.length_a   1.000
_cell.length_b   1.000
_cell.length_c   1.000
_cell.angle_alpha   90.00
_cell.angle_beta   90.00
_cell.angle_gamma   90.00
#
_symmetry.space_group_name_H-M   'P 1'
#
loop_
_entity.id
_entity.type
_entity.pdbx_description
1 polymer ?
#
loop_
_entity_poly.entity_id
_entity_poly.type
_entity_poly.pdbx_seq_one_letter_code
_entity_poly.pdbx_strand_id
1 'polypeptide(L)'
;MSPEERLEWRRNIRQVLDRKPDVEEELDPLEKKKKLEKLLEDYPLVVDEDDPDWPEDADGWGFSLGQFFDKITIKNKKKDDDDDDDNDDVDRPEIMWQDDNYIRPIKDIKTAEWEETVFKDISPLIILVHNRYKRPKENEKIRDELEKAVHIIWNCRLPSPRCVAIDAVVETELVAALQVSIFPEIIFTKAGKILFRDKAIRSAEEWSKVMAYFYYGAAKPSCLNSLTYSQENIPSIVTDNPVS
;
A
#
# COMPACT_ATOMS: atom_id res chain seq x y z
N MET A 1 -16.17 -10.13 -33.91
CA MET A 1 -16.29 -11.48 -34.48
C MET A 1 -17.41 -11.48 -35.49
N SER A 2 -17.09 -11.16 -36.74
CA SER A 2 -18.02 -11.21 -37.86
C SER A 2 -18.40 -12.68 -38.18
N PRO A 3 -19.55 -12.94 -38.84
CA PRO A 3 -19.92 -14.30 -39.24
C PRO A 3 -18.92 -14.92 -40.24
N GLU A 4 -18.19 -14.09 -40.99
CA GLU A 4 -17.16 -14.50 -41.94
C GLU A 4 -15.91 -15.03 -41.23
N GLU A 5 -15.43 -14.35 -40.19
CA GLU A 5 -14.30 -14.78 -39.35
C GLU A 5 -14.57 -16.15 -38.70
N ARG A 6 -15.83 -16.45 -38.34
CA ARG A 6 -16.22 -17.76 -37.79
C ARG A 6 -16.16 -18.87 -38.83
N LEU A 7 -16.48 -18.59 -40.09
CA LEU A 7 -16.42 -19.58 -41.17
C LEU A 7 -14.99 -19.88 -41.60
N GLU A 8 -14.12 -18.87 -41.58
CA GLU A 8 -12.68 -19.04 -41.82
C GLU A 8 -12.03 -19.84 -40.70
N TRP A 9 -12.37 -19.55 -39.44
CA TRP A 9 -11.89 -20.32 -38.30
C TRP A 9 -12.29 -21.80 -38.40
N ARG A 10 -13.55 -22.08 -38.76
CA ARG A 10 -14.03 -23.46 -38.96
C ARG A 10 -13.30 -24.18 -40.09
N ARG A 11 -12.98 -23.47 -41.19
CA ARG A 11 -12.18 -24.03 -42.29
C ARG A 11 -10.74 -24.31 -41.84
N ASN A 12 -10.15 -23.41 -41.05
CA ASN A 12 -8.78 -23.55 -40.58
C ASN A 12 -8.64 -24.71 -39.58
N ILE A 13 -9.60 -24.88 -38.65
CA ILE A 13 -9.64 -26.05 -37.75
C ILE A 13 -9.74 -27.36 -38.55
N ARG A 14 -10.58 -27.41 -39.60
CA ARG A 14 -10.68 -28.59 -40.46
C ARG A 14 -9.38 -28.91 -41.18
N GLN A 15 -8.69 -27.89 -41.71
CA GLN A 15 -7.37 -28.08 -42.32
C GLN A 15 -6.33 -28.59 -41.33
N VAL A 16 -6.35 -28.13 -40.07
CA VAL A 16 -5.42 -28.60 -39.04
C VAL A 16 -5.72 -30.05 -38.63
N LEU A 17 -7.00 -30.44 -38.60
CA LEU A 17 -7.41 -31.83 -38.34
C LEU A 17 -6.99 -32.77 -39.48
N ASP A 18 -7.20 -32.40 -40.74
CA ASP A 18 -6.76 -33.20 -41.91
C ASP A 18 -5.24 -33.27 -42.06
N ARG A 19 -4.51 -32.32 -41.45
CA ARG A 19 -3.04 -32.22 -41.52
C ARG A 19 -2.33 -32.89 -40.36
N LYS A 20 -3.03 -33.57 -39.44
CA LYS A 20 -2.36 -34.47 -38.51
C LYS A 20 -1.89 -35.69 -39.29
N PRO A 21 -0.56 -35.93 -39.42
CA PRO A 21 -0.10 -37.25 -39.82
C PRO A 21 -0.58 -38.25 -38.77
N ASP A 22 -1.01 -39.44 -39.20
CA ASP A 22 -1.24 -40.56 -38.31
C ASP A 22 -0.03 -40.68 -37.38
N VAL A 23 -0.23 -40.39 -36.10
CA VAL A 23 0.74 -40.77 -35.09
C VAL A 23 0.76 -42.28 -35.17
N GLU A 24 1.88 -42.86 -35.60
CA GLU A 24 2.09 -44.31 -35.56
C GLU A 24 2.01 -44.77 -34.10
N GLU A 25 0.80 -44.97 -33.60
CA GLU A 25 0.52 -45.68 -32.36
C GLU A 25 0.58 -47.19 -32.64
N GLU A 26 1.73 -47.67 -33.11
CA GLU A 26 2.05 -49.09 -33.10
C GLU A 26 3.44 -49.30 -32.48
N LEU A 27 3.55 -48.95 -31.19
CA LEU A 27 4.44 -49.71 -30.33
C LEU A 27 3.61 -50.86 -29.75
N ASP A 28 3.93 -52.08 -30.19
CA ASP A 28 3.34 -53.35 -29.76
C ASP A 28 3.15 -53.35 -28.22
N PRO A 29 1.97 -53.65 -27.66
CA PRO A 29 1.71 -53.54 -26.22
C PRO A 29 2.73 -54.28 -25.33
N LEU A 30 3.40 -55.30 -25.87
CA LEU A 30 4.49 -56.02 -25.21
C LEU A 30 5.76 -55.18 -25.05
N GLU A 31 6.11 -54.37 -26.05
CA GLU A 31 7.27 -53.48 -25.97
C GLU A 31 7.03 -52.32 -25.00
N LYS A 32 5.81 -51.79 -24.95
CA LYS A 32 5.41 -50.78 -23.95
C LYS A 32 5.55 -51.35 -22.53
N LYS A 33 5.11 -52.58 -22.30
CA LYS A 33 5.26 -53.24 -21.00
C LYS A 33 6.73 -53.45 -20.62
N LYS A 34 7.58 -53.92 -21.54
CA LYS A 34 9.02 -54.09 -21.27
C LYS A 34 9.72 -52.77 -20.99
N LYS A 35 9.35 -51.69 -21.69
CA LYS A 35 9.90 -50.35 -21.44
C LYS A 35 9.42 -49.81 -20.09
N LEU A 36 8.16 -50.04 -19.73
CA LEU A 36 7.60 -49.63 -18.44
C LEU A 36 8.25 -50.40 -17.29
N GLU A 37 8.46 -51.71 -17.44
CA GLU A 37 9.15 -52.55 -16.46
C GLU A 37 10.59 -52.10 -16.26
N LYS A 38 11.33 -51.82 -17.34
CA LYS A 38 12.66 -51.18 -17.27
C LYS A 38 12.63 -49.82 -16.57
N LEU A 39 11.65 -48.97 -16.85
CA LEU A 39 11.55 -47.66 -16.19
C LEU A 39 11.21 -47.79 -14.71
N LEU A 40 10.49 -48.85 -14.32
CA LEU A 40 10.15 -49.12 -12.93
C LEU A 40 11.35 -49.70 -12.16
N GLU A 41 12.22 -50.44 -12.84
CA GLU A 41 13.52 -50.90 -12.33
C GLU A 41 14.53 -49.75 -12.22
N ASP A 42 14.61 -48.89 -13.24
CA ASP A 42 15.54 -47.75 -13.28
C ASP A 42 15.11 -46.62 -12.32
N TYR A 43 13.80 -46.49 -12.04
CA TYR A 43 13.22 -45.47 -11.15
C TYR A 43 12.21 -46.10 -10.18
N PRO A 44 12.67 -46.73 -9.08
CA PRO A 44 11.78 -47.22 -8.04
C PRO A 44 10.96 -46.05 -7.46
N LEU A 45 9.63 -46.15 -7.52
CA LEU A 45 8.69 -45.12 -7.06
C LEU A 45 8.68 -44.93 -5.53
N VAL A 46 9.35 -45.83 -4.80
CA VAL A 46 9.48 -45.82 -3.35
C VAL A 46 10.96 -45.93 -3.05
N VAL A 47 11.50 -44.91 -2.40
CA VAL A 47 12.84 -44.89 -1.85
C VAL A 47 12.69 -45.12 -0.34
N ASP A 48 13.43 -46.08 0.20
CA ASP A 48 13.40 -46.38 1.63
C ASP A 48 14.08 -45.24 2.42
N GLU A 49 13.59 -44.89 3.62
CA GLU A 49 14.08 -43.75 4.41
C GLU A 49 15.57 -43.87 4.84
N ASP A 50 16.16 -45.07 4.71
CA ASP A 50 17.56 -45.37 5.05
C ASP A 50 18.51 -45.32 3.83
N ASP A 51 18.07 -44.82 2.66
CA ASP A 51 18.89 -44.80 1.44
C ASP A 51 20.05 -43.78 1.56
N PRO A 52 21.33 -44.17 1.32
CA PRO A 52 22.49 -43.28 1.53
C PRO A 52 22.58 -42.06 0.61
N ASP A 53 21.85 -42.06 -0.51
CA ASP A 53 21.71 -40.91 -1.43
C ASP A 53 20.45 -40.06 -1.13
N TRP A 54 19.75 -40.33 -0.02
CA TRP A 54 18.65 -39.48 0.45
C TRP A 54 19.20 -38.12 0.88
N PRO A 55 18.72 -37.00 0.29
CA PRO A 55 19.22 -35.68 0.64
C PRO A 55 18.86 -35.34 2.09
N GLU A 56 19.87 -35.08 2.92
CA GLU A 56 19.72 -34.70 4.35
C GLU A 56 18.88 -33.41 4.56
N ASP A 57 18.65 -32.62 3.51
CA ASP A 57 17.91 -31.35 3.55
C ASP A 57 16.40 -31.48 3.27
N ALA A 58 15.86 -32.69 3.19
CA ALA A 58 14.42 -32.92 3.03
C ALA A 58 13.65 -32.74 4.36
N ASP A 59 13.72 -31.54 4.94
CA ASP A 59 12.68 -31.05 5.84
C ASP A 59 11.34 -31.17 5.09
N GLY A 60 10.41 -31.91 5.69
CA GLY A 60 9.19 -32.41 5.06
C GLY A 60 8.51 -31.40 4.15
N TRP A 61 8.06 -31.87 2.98
CA TRP A 61 7.19 -31.15 2.06
C TRP A 61 5.84 -30.84 2.70
N GLY A 62 5.85 -29.84 3.58
CA GLY A 62 4.70 -29.13 4.12
C GLY A 62 4.97 -27.66 3.97
N PHE A 63 4.36 -27.04 2.96
CA PHE A 63 4.35 -25.58 2.83
C PHE A 63 3.72 -25.02 4.10
N SER A 64 4.52 -24.32 4.92
CA SER A 64 4.00 -23.55 6.04
C SER A 64 3.17 -22.41 5.47
N LEU A 65 1.83 -22.52 5.55
CA LEU A 65 0.93 -21.41 5.20
C LEU A 65 1.32 -20.12 5.95
N GLY A 66 1.93 -20.25 7.14
CA GLY A 66 2.42 -19.13 7.94
C GLY A 66 3.64 -18.39 7.36
N GLN A 67 4.29 -18.90 6.31
CA GLN A 67 5.30 -18.15 5.56
C GLN A 67 4.68 -17.19 4.52
N PHE A 68 3.42 -17.42 4.12
CA PHE A 68 2.70 -16.54 3.19
C PHE A 68 1.89 -15.44 3.88
N PHE A 69 1.52 -15.65 5.14
CA PHE A 69 0.90 -14.60 5.93
C PHE A 69 2.00 -13.83 6.67
N ASP A 70 2.25 -12.59 6.25
CA ASP A 70 2.87 -11.60 7.12
C ASP A 70 2.16 -11.66 8.47
N LYS A 71 2.92 -11.81 9.57
CA LYS A 71 2.38 -11.98 10.93
C LYS A 71 1.38 -10.86 11.21
N ILE A 72 0.09 -11.15 11.04
CA ILE A 72 -0.98 -10.18 11.30
C ILE A 72 -0.96 -9.92 12.81
N THR A 73 -0.41 -8.78 13.23
CA THR A 73 -0.37 -8.38 14.63
C THR A 73 -1.77 -7.97 15.06
N ILE A 74 -2.53 -8.92 15.60
CA ILE A 74 -3.87 -8.67 16.15
C ILE A 74 -3.72 -7.74 17.36
N LYS A 75 -4.10 -6.46 17.21
CA LYS A 75 -4.24 -5.54 18.33
C LYS A 75 -5.59 -5.82 19.01
N ASN A 76 -5.59 -6.68 20.03
CA ASN A 76 -6.75 -6.81 20.91
C ASN A 76 -6.92 -5.50 21.70
N LYS A 77 -7.94 -4.70 21.34
CA LYS A 77 -8.46 -3.67 22.24
C LYS A 77 -9.26 -4.39 23.35
N LYS A 78 -8.75 -4.37 24.58
CA LYS A 78 -9.55 -4.79 25.75
C LYS A 78 -10.67 -3.77 25.96
N LYS A 79 -11.88 -4.28 26.22
CA LYS A 79 -13.00 -3.51 26.77
C LYS A 79 -12.63 -3.20 28.23
N ASP A 80 -12.83 -1.97 28.68
CA ASP A 80 -12.80 -1.68 30.12
C ASP A 80 -14.03 -2.37 30.73
N ASP A 81 -13.80 -3.24 31.72
CA ASP A 81 -14.82 -3.92 32.51
C ASP A 81 -15.47 -2.87 33.42
N ASP A 82 -16.68 -2.43 33.08
CA ASP A 82 -17.70 -1.94 34.00
C ASP A 82 -18.99 -1.76 33.19
N ASP A 83 -19.82 -2.81 33.19
CA ASP A 83 -21.27 -2.72 33.35
C ASP A 83 -21.86 -4.12 33.12
N ASP A 84 -22.09 -4.81 34.24
CA ASP A 84 -23.04 -5.91 34.36
C ASP A 84 -24.45 -5.37 34.04
N ASP A 85 -24.92 -5.56 32.80
CA ASP A 85 -26.36 -5.62 32.57
C ASP A 85 -26.69 -6.58 31.41
N ASP A 86 -27.55 -7.53 31.75
CA ASP A 86 -28.13 -8.55 30.89
C ASP A 86 -28.98 -7.91 29.79
N ASN A 87 -28.40 -7.64 28.61
CA ASN A 87 -29.18 -7.53 27.37
C ASN A 87 -28.35 -7.97 26.15
N ASP A 88 -28.80 -9.07 25.57
CA ASP A 88 -28.11 -9.94 24.62
C ASP A 88 -28.15 -9.44 23.16
N ASP A 89 -28.19 -8.13 22.87
CA ASP A 89 -28.34 -7.67 21.46
C ASP A 89 -28.04 -6.17 21.17
N VAL A 90 -27.01 -5.55 21.75
CA VAL A 90 -26.61 -4.17 21.37
C VAL A 90 -25.09 -4.02 21.18
N ASP A 91 -24.73 -3.73 19.92
CA ASP A 91 -23.48 -3.10 19.45
C ASP A 91 -22.17 -3.66 20.01
N ARG A 92 -21.79 -4.86 19.57
CA ARG A 92 -20.36 -5.17 19.46
C ARG A 92 -19.76 -4.12 18.50
N PRO A 93 -18.70 -3.37 18.86
CA PRO A 93 -17.99 -2.57 17.87
C PRO A 93 -17.52 -3.56 16.80
N GLU A 94 -18.12 -3.47 15.61
CA GLU A 94 -17.78 -4.31 14.49
C GLU A 94 -16.27 -4.24 14.32
N ILE A 95 -15.61 -5.40 14.40
CA ILE A 95 -14.16 -5.49 14.21
C ILE A 95 -13.94 -5.14 12.73
N MET A 96 -13.78 -3.84 12.48
CA MET A 96 -13.44 -3.31 11.18
C MET A 96 -12.03 -3.83 10.89
N TRP A 97 -11.95 -4.89 10.09
CA TRP A 97 -10.73 -5.32 9.43
C TRP A 97 -10.28 -4.17 8.52
N GLN A 98 -9.56 -3.20 9.08
CA GLN A 98 -8.76 -2.30 8.28
C GLN A 98 -7.58 -3.16 7.83
N ASP A 99 -7.67 -3.68 6.60
CA ASP A 99 -6.56 -4.36 5.94
C ASP A 99 -5.30 -3.49 6.09
N ASP A 100 -4.39 -3.92 6.96
CA ASP A 100 -3.11 -3.23 7.22
C ASP A 100 -2.20 -3.19 5.96
N ASN A 101 -2.62 -3.85 4.88
CA ASN A 101 -2.03 -3.81 3.53
C ASN A 101 -2.67 -2.78 2.59
N TYR A 102 -3.69 -2.04 3.03
CA TYR A 102 -4.24 -0.93 2.26
C TYR A 102 -3.30 0.27 2.39
N ILE A 103 -2.84 0.80 1.26
CA ILE A 103 -1.92 1.94 1.12
C ILE A 103 -2.18 2.96 2.23
N ARG A 104 -1.27 3.05 3.21
CA ARG A 104 -1.38 4.07 4.25
C ARG A 104 -1.43 5.43 3.54
N PRO A 105 -2.51 6.22 3.70
CA PRO A 105 -2.64 7.49 3.00
C PRO A 105 -1.55 8.46 3.45
N ILE A 106 -1.07 8.30 4.68
CA ILE A 106 -0.04 9.12 5.30
C ILE A 106 1.24 8.29 5.49
N LYS A 107 2.31 8.67 4.78
CA LYS A 107 3.65 8.08 4.93
C LYS A 107 4.48 8.89 5.90
N ASP A 108 5.07 8.26 6.91
CA ASP A 108 6.04 8.91 7.78
C ASP A 108 7.38 9.03 7.02
N ILE A 109 7.98 10.23 6.96
CA ILE A 109 9.21 10.51 6.20
C ILE A 109 10.37 10.85 7.12
N LYS A 110 11.58 10.46 6.69
CA LYS A 110 12.87 10.84 7.29
C LYS A 110 13.59 11.91 6.45
N THR A 111 14.56 12.61 7.04
CA THR A 111 15.34 13.65 6.33
C THR A 111 16.01 13.13 5.05
N ALA A 112 16.50 11.90 5.04
CA ALA A 112 17.13 11.31 3.84
C ALA A 112 16.18 11.13 2.64
N GLU A 113 14.89 10.90 2.89
CA GLU A 113 13.88 10.73 1.83
C GLU A 113 13.22 12.06 1.45
N TRP A 114 13.44 13.13 2.22
CA TRP A 114 12.82 14.43 2.02
C TRP A 114 13.14 15.03 0.66
N GLU A 115 14.42 15.07 0.30
CA GLU A 115 14.83 15.67 -0.97
C GLU A 115 14.24 14.92 -2.17
N GLU A 116 14.19 13.60 -2.08
CA GLU A 116 13.61 12.77 -3.13
C GLU A 116 12.12 13.03 -3.26
N THR A 117 11.39 13.02 -2.15
CA THR A 117 9.92 13.17 -2.17
C THR A 117 9.44 14.57 -2.52
N VAL A 118 10.24 15.61 -2.27
CA VAL A 118 9.83 17.01 -2.54
C VAL A 118 10.36 17.53 -3.87
N PHE A 119 11.60 17.19 -4.25
CA PHE A 119 12.23 17.73 -5.45
C PHE A 119 12.13 16.82 -6.67
N LYS A 120 12.12 15.48 -6.49
CA LYS A 120 11.95 14.56 -7.62
C LYS A 120 10.48 14.40 -8.00
N ASP A 121 9.59 14.40 -7.01
CA ASP A 121 8.15 14.30 -7.24
C ASP A 121 7.49 15.67 -7.36
N ILE A 122 7.04 16.02 -8.57
CA ILE A 122 6.30 17.27 -8.85
C ILE A 122 4.82 17.15 -8.41
N SER A 123 4.43 15.98 -7.91
CA SER A 123 3.07 15.67 -7.44
C SER A 123 2.66 16.56 -6.26
N PRO A 124 1.35 16.84 -6.12
CA PRO A 124 0.85 17.60 -4.97
C PRO A 124 1.09 16.83 -3.66
N LEU A 125 1.76 17.47 -2.72
CA LEU A 125 2.19 16.85 -1.46
C LEU A 125 1.73 17.69 -0.26
N ILE A 126 1.17 17.01 0.73
CA ILE A 126 0.71 17.60 1.99
C ILE A 126 1.62 17.09 3.09
N ILE A 127 2.16 18.01 3.88
CA ILE A 127 3.08 17.69 4.97
C ILE A 127 2.36 17.97 6.29
N LEU A 128 2.23 16.96 7.13
CA LEU A 128 1.79 17.06 8.50
C LEU A 128 3.02 17.06 9.40
N VAL A 129 3.34 18.20 10.02
CA VAL A 129 4.40 18.28 11.01
C VAL A 129 3.78 18.10 12.39
N HIS A 130 4.02 16.94 13.00
CA HIS A 130 3.51 16.62 14.34
C HIS A 130 4.65 16.55 15.35
N ASN A 131 4.32 16.68 16.64
CA ASN A 131 5.30 16.60 17.72
C ASN A 131 4.77 15.70 18.83
N ARG A 132 5.46 14.59 19.15
CA ARG A 132 4.98 13.60 20.14
C ARG A 132 4.70 14.19 21.52
N TYR A 133 5.47 15.19 21.93
CA TYR A 133 5.36 15.77 23.28
C TYR A 133 4.44 16.99 23.36
N LYS A 134 4.19 17.67 22.23
CA LYS A 134 3.30 18.83 22.18
C LYS A 134 1.93 18.42 21.65
N ARG A 135 0.91 18.59 22.49
CA ARG A 135 -0.52 18.41 22.15
C ARG A 135 -0.84 17.05 21.51
N PRO A 136 -0.57 15.92 22.21
CA PRO A 136 -0.74 14.58 21.66
C PRO A 136 -2.18 14.30 21.20
N LYS A 137 -3.18 14.77 21.97
CA LYS A 137 -4.60 14.62 21.62
C LYS A 137 -4.99 15.36 20.33
N GLU A 138 -4.35 16.49 20.04
CA GLU A 138 -4.63 17.25 18.81
C GLU A 138 -3.94 16.58 17.62
N ASN A 139 -2.74 16.02 17.80
CA ASN A 139 -2.03 15.30 16.75
C ASN A 139 -2.80 14.10 16.22
N GLU A 140 -3.36 13.28 17.12
CA GLU A 140 -4.17 12.11 16.74
C GLU A 140 -5.42 12.54 15.97
N LYS A 141 -6.16 13.52 16.51
CA LYS A 141 -7.35 14.07 15.84
C LYS A 141 -7.04 14.61 14.44
N ILE A 142 -5.93 15.33 14.29
CA ILE A 142 -5.54 15.87 12.98
C ILE A 142 -5.17 14.75 12.01
N ARG A 143 -4.46 13.72 12.48
CA ARG A 143 -4.10 12.58 11.64
C ARG A 143 -5.34 11.84 11.15
N ASP A 144 -6.31 11.60 12.03
CA ASP A 144 -7.58 10.94 11.70
C ASP A 144 -8.43 11.77 10.74
N GLU A 145 -8.54 13.08 10.97
CA GLU A 145 -9.30 13.98 10.08
C GLU A 145 -8.63 14.14 8.71
N LEU A 146 -7.29 14.08 8.65
CA LEU A 146 -6.54 14.13 7.39
C LEU A 146 -6.75 12.85 6.57
N GLU A 147 -6.74 11.69 7.23
CA GLU A 147 -7.05 10.40 6.61
C GLU A 147 -8.48 10.37 6.05
N LYS A 148 -9.46 10.82 6.83
CA LYS A 148 -10.84 10.99 6.34
C LYS A 148 -10.92 11.93 5.15
N ALA A 149 -10.17 13.05 5.15
CA ALA A 149 -10.15 13.98 4.02
C ALA A 149 -9.63 13.32 2.74
N VAL A 150 -8.59 12.48 2.85
CA VAL A 150 -8.07 11.69 1.72
C VAL A 150 -9.13 10.69 1.21
N HIS A 151 -9.83 10.01 2.11
CA HIS A 151 -10.92 9.11 1.72
C HIS A 151 -12.06 9.85 1.01
N ILE A 152 -12.43 11.05 1.45
CA ILE A 152 -13.42 11.89 0.75
C ILE A 152 -12.97 12.20 -0.68
N ILE A 153 -11.69 12.50 -0.89
CA ILE A 153 -11.14 12.77 -2.22
C ILE A 153 -11.17 11.51 -3.11
N TRP A 154 -10.87 10.34 -2.54
CA TRP A 154 -11.01 9.06 -3.26
C TRP A 154 -12.46 8.78 -3.65
N ASN A 155 -13.42 9.07 -2.77
CA ASN A 155 -14.84 8.95 -3.09
C ASN A 155 -15.24 9.89 -4.24
N CYS A 156 -14.63 11.08 -4.32
CA CYS A 156 -14.80 12.01 -5.44
C CYS A 156 -14.07 11.60 -6.74
N ARG A 157 -13.41 10.43 -6.79
CA ARG A 157 -12.63 9.90 -7.93
C ARG A 157 -11.50 10.82 -8.42
N LEU A 158 -10.98 11.67 -7.54
CA LEU A 158 -9.86 12.56 -7.83
C LEU A 158 -8.53 11.89 -7.44
N PRO A 159 -7.43 12.10 -8.18
CA PRO A 159 -6.13 11.53 -7.85
C PRO A 159 -5.54 12.19 -6.60
N SER A 160 -5.72 11.54 -5.44
CA SER A 160 -5.38 12.13 -4.14
C SER A 160 -3.94 12.62 -4.05
N PRO A 161 -3.70 13.79 -3.42
CA PRO A 161 -2.36 14.23 -3.09
C PRO A 161 -1.68 13.24 -2.13
N ARG A 162 -0.35 13.15 -2.23
CA ARG A 162 0.45 12.35 -1.30
C ARG A 162 0.46 13.05 0.06
N CYS A 163 0.12 12.34 1.12
CA CYS A 163 0.21 12.87 2.48
C CYS A 163 1.44 12.28 3.18
N VAL A 164 2.18 13.17 3.82
CA VAL A 164 3.43 12.87 4.51
C VAL A 164 3.32 13.35 5.94
N ALA A 165 3.82 12.57 6.89
CA ALA A 165 3.99 13.00 8.28
C ALA A 165 5.48 13.14 8.61
N ILE A 166 5.83 14.24 9.28
CA ILE A 166 7.17 14.52 9.80
C ILE A 166 7.08 14.61 11.32
N ASP A 167 7.97 13.89 11.98
CA ASP A 167 8.12 13.94 13.42
C ASP A 167 9.13 15.02 13.83
N ALA A 168 8.62 16.08 14.45
CA ALA A 168 9.41 17.23 14.88
C ALA A 168 10.43 16.92 15.99
N VAL A 169 10.28 15.79 16.69
CA VAL A 169 11.22 15.39 17.75
C VAL A 169 12.45 14.72 17.15
N VAL A 170 12.27 13.95 16.08
CA VAL A 170 13.34 13.21 15.42
C VAL A 170 14.04 14.10 14.40
N GLU A 171 13.27 14.80 13.57
CA GLU A 171 13.77 15.55 12.42
C GLU A 171 13.81 17.05 12.72
N THR A 172 14.65 17.45 13.67
CA THR A 172 14.74 18.84 14.12
C THR A 172 15.26 19.79 13.03
N GLU A 173 16.13 19.29 12.14
CA GLU A 173 16.69 20.07 11.03
C GLU A 173 15.63 20.45 10.01
N LEU A 174 14.78 19.48 9.61
CA LEU A 174 13.63 19.71 8.74
C LEU A 174 12.67 20.76 9.30
N VAL A 175 12.37 20.65 10.59
CA VAL A 175 11.47 21.58 11.29
C VAL A 175 12.05 22.99 11.34
N ALA A 176 13.36 23.10 11.60
CA ALA A 176 14.06 24.38 11.61
C ALA A 176 14.07 25.01 10.20
N ALA A 177 14.32 24.21 9.17
CA ALA A 177 14.30 24.66 7.78
C ALA A 177 12.90 25.15 7.37
N LEU A 178 11.86 24.38 7.70
CA LEU A 178 10.47 24.75 7.43
C LEU A 178 9.98 25.91 8.31
N GLN A 179 10.74 26.35 9.32
CA GLN A 179 10.38 27.43 10.25
C GLN A 179 9.03 27.19 10.94
N VAL A 180 8.75 25.94 11.31
CA VAL A 180 7.50 25.57 12.00
C VAL A 180 7.60 25.94 13.48
N SER A 181 6.63 26.71 13.96
CA SER A 181 6.59 27.24 15.34
C SER A 181 5.45 26.65 16.17
N ILE A 182 4.36 26.26 15.51
CA ILE A 182 3.15 25.71 16.13
C ILE A 182 3.04 24.25 15.70
N PHE A 183 2.61 23.38 16.62
CA PHE A 183 2.41 21.96 16.34
C PHE A 183 1.03 21.53 16.83
N PRO A 184 0.33 20.67 16.08
CA PRO A 184 0.65 20.24 14.72
C PRO A 184 0.39 21.35 13.66
N GLU A 185 1.17 21.36 12.58
CA GLU A 185 1.01 22.30 11.46
C GLU A 185 0.97 21.53 10.14
N ILE A 186 0.01 21.89 9.26
CA ILE A 186 -0.15 21.28 7.94
C ILE A 186 0.36 22.24 6.88
N ILE A 187 1.23 21.74 6.00
CA ILE A 187 1.84 22.53 4.94
C ILE A 187 1.43 21.93 3.60
N PHE A 188 0.81 22.75 2.76
CA PHE A 188 0.44 22.38 1.40
C PHE A 188 1.57 22.77 0.46
N THR A 189 2.07 21.79 -0.28
CA THR A 189 3.14 21.99 -1.25
C THR A 189 2.73 21.54 -2.64
N LYS A 190 3.29 22.20 -3.65
CA LYS A 190 3.12 21.87 -5.07
C LYS A 190 4.41 22.22 -5.80
N ALA A 191 5.00 21.25 -6.51
CA ALA A 191 6.18 21.45 -7.34
C ALA A 191 7.34 22.17 -6.61
N GLY A 192 7.71 21.70 -5.41
CA GLY A 192 8.83 22.28 -4.65
C GLY A 192 8.54 23.62 -3.97
N LYS A 193 7.29 24.10 -3.98
CA LYS A 193 6.88 25.37 -3.36
C LYS A 193 5.81 25.16 -2.30
N ILE A 194 5.93 25.87 -1.20
CA ILE A 194 4.92 25.98 -0.14
C ILE A 194 3.85 26.95 -0.63
N LEU A 195 2.60 26.48 -0.69
CA LEU A 195 1.45 27.29 -1.10
C LEU A 195 0.71 27.88 0.10
N PHE A 196 0.56 27.09 1.15
CA PHE A 196 -0.26 27.44 2.31
C PHE A 196 0.16 26.64 3.54
N ARG A 197 0.06 27.30 4.69
CA ARG A 197 0.31 26.71 6.00
C ARG A 197 -0.94 26.84 6.85
N ASP A 198 -1.49 25.72 7.28
CA ASP A 198 -2.63 25.68 8.18
C ASP A 198 -2.16 25.33 9.60
N LYS A 199 -2.49 26.22 10.53
CA LYS A 199 -2.16 26.10 11.96
C LYS A 199 -3.39 25.73 12.79
N ALA A 200 -4.56 25.67 12.17
CA ALA A 200 -5.81 25.39 12.85
C ALA A 200 -6.20 23.92 12.68
N ILE A 201 -6.84 23.36 13.70
CA ILE A 201 -7.54 22.09 13.59
C ILE A 201 -8.83 22.36 12.80
N ARG A 202 -9.03 21.65 11.70
CA ARG A 202 -10.20 21.76 10.82
C ARG A 202 -10.82 20.38 10.61
N SER A 203 -12.04 20.35 10.12
CA SER A 203 -12.70 19.08 9.80
C SER A 203 -12.22 18.52 8.46
N ALA A 204 -12.40 17.22 8.25
CA ALA A 204 -12.08 16.54 7.00
C ALA A 204 -12.75 17.18 5.76
N GLU A 205 -13.98 17.71 5.90
CA GLU A 205 -14.68 18.39 4.82
C GLU A 205 -14.03 19.73 4.44
N GLU A 206 -13.53 20.47 5.43
CA GLU A 206 -12.85 21.72 5.18
C GLU A 206 -11.49 21.47 4.53
N TRP A 207 -10.73 20.50 5.02
CA TRP A 207 -9.45 20.13 4.40
C TRP A 207 -9.61 19.58 2.99
N SER A 208 -10.61 18.73 2.74
CA SER A 208 -10.86 18.25 1.38
C SER A 208 -11.17 19.41 0.42
N LYS A 209 -11.92 20.44 0.85
CA LYS A 209 -12.16 21.66 0.05
C LYS A 209 -10.88 22.50 -0.14
N VAL A 210 -10.03 22.61 0.88
CA VAL A 210 -8.73 23.30 0.79
C VAL A 210 -7.80 22.58 -0.20
N MET A 211 -7.71 21.25 -0.11
CA MET A 211 -6.98 20.40 -1.05
C MET A 211 -7.54 20.54 -2.47
N ALA A 212 -8.87 20.51 -2.61
CA ALA A 212 -9.57 20.72 -3.87
C ALA A 212 -9.20 22.05 -4.52
N TYR A 213 -9.14 23.12 -3.72
CA TYR A 213 -8.78 24.47 -4.17
C TYR A 213 -7.34 24.54 -4.71
N PHE A 214 -6.35 24.08 -3.94
CA PHE A 214 -4.94 24.22 -4.33
C PHE A 214 -4.50 23.27 -5.44
N TYR A 215 -5.05 22.05 -5.47
CA TYR A 215 -4.59 21.02 -6.40
C TYR A 215 -5.43 20.91 -7.65
N TYR A 216 -6.75 21.09 -7.53
CA TYR A 216 -7.70 20.85 -8.62
C TYR A 216 -8.42 22.11 -9.08
N GLY A 217 -8.16 23.27 -8.46
CA GLY A 217 -8.75 24.55 -8.86
C GLY A 217 -10.24 24.68 -8.51
N ALA A 218 -10.69 24.02 -7.45
CA ALA A 218 -12.08 24.13 -6.97
C ALA A 218 -12.41 25.53 -6.42
N ALA A 219 -13.65 25.72 -5.95
CA ALA A 219 -14.05 26.98 -5.30
C ALA A 219 -13.29 27.21 -3.98
N LYS A 220 -12.93 28.46 -3.69
CA LYS A 220 -12.23 28.83 -2.46
C LYS A 220 -13.13 28.57 -1.24
N PRO A 221 -12.71 27.74 -0.26
CA PRO A 221 -13.48 27.54 0.96
C PRO A 221 -13.49 28.81 1.83
N SER A 222 -14.60 29.02 2.55
CA SER A 222 -14.80 30.16 3.46
C SER A 222 -13.69 30.28 4.51
N CYS A 223 -13.12 29.15 4.92
CA CYS A 223 -12.09 29.04 5.93
C CYS A 223 -10.70 29.59 5.49
N LEU A 224 -10.52 29.91 4.20
CA LEU A 224 -9.33 30.55 3.63
C LEU A 224 -9.51 32.05 3.34
N ASN A 225 -10.67 32.65 3.60
CA ASN A 225 -10.93 34.05 3.26
C ASN A 225 -10.15 35.05 4.12
N SER A 226 -9.71 34.65 5.32
CA SER A 226 -8.98 35.50 6.26
C SER A 226 -7.48 35.26 6.31
N LEU A 227 -6.95 34.28 5.57
CA LEU A 227 -5.54 33.89 5.67
C LEU A 227 -4.69 34.49 4.55
N THR A 228 -3.54 35.03 4.95
CA THR A 228 -2.50 35.54 4.05
C THR A 228 -1.77 34.36 3.40
N TYR A 229 -1.78 34.29 2.08
CA TYR A 229 -0.97 33.31 1.34
C TYR A 229 0.48 33.83 1.28
N SER A 230 1.42 33.13 1.90
CA SER A 230 2.84 33.30 1.58
C SER A 230 3.27 32.13 0.68
N GLN A 231 3.55 32.42 -0.59
CA GLN A 231 4.23 31.46 -1.45
C GLN A 231 5.72 31.52 -1.12
N GLU A 232 6.22 30.46 -0.51
CA GLU A 232 7.62 30.32 -0.11
C GLU A 232 8.23 29.12 -0.85
N ASN A 233 9.50 29.22 -1.24
CA ASN A 233 10.20 28.06 -1.78
C ASN A 233 10.49 27.07 -0.64
N ILE A 234 10.36 25.77 -0.91
CA ILE A 234 10.71 24.77 0.08
C ILE A 234 12.24 24.78 0.25
N PRO A 235 12.76 24.83 1.49
CA PRO A 235 14.19 24.75 1.74
C PRO A 235 14.73 23.38 1.33
N SER A 236 15.84 23.38 0.59
CA SER A 236 16.68 22.19 0.40
C SER A 236 17.55 22.00 1.63
N ILE A 237 17.67 20.77 2.13
CA ILE A 237 18.50 20.45 3.29
C ILE A 237 19.65 19.60 2.77
N VAL A 238 20.85 20.16 2.78
CA VAL A 238 22.05 19.45 2.38
C VAL A 238 22.28 18.32 3.37
N THR A 239 22.05 17.08 2.95
CA THR A 239 22.52 15.92 3.70
C THR A 239 24.03 15.83 3.51
N ASP A 240 24.80 16.39 4.43
CA ASP A 240 26.22 16.07 4.54
C ASP A 240 26.29 14.59 4.96
N ASN A 241 26.39 13.69 3.98
CA ASN A 241 26.82 12.32 4.23
C ASN A 241 28.33 12.39 4.47
N PRO A 242 28.85 12.22 5.71
CA PRO A 242 30.28 12.03 5.88
C PRO A 242 30.57 10.61 5.41
N VAL A 243 30.97 10.47 4.14
CA VAL A 243 31.59 9.25 3.65
C VAL A 243 32.92 9.13 4.39
N SER A 244 32.97 8.23 5.37
CA SER A 244 34.21 7.71 5.97
C SER A 244 34.39 6.27 5.55
#